data_AF-A0A5C4P7Y3-F1
#
_entry.id   AF-A0A5C4P7Y3-F1
#
_cell.length_a   1.000
_cell.length_b   1.000
_cell.length_c   1.000
_cell.angle_alpha   90.00
_cell.angle_beta   90.00
_cell.angle_gamma   90.00
#
_symmetry.space_group_name_H-M   'P 1'
#
loop_
_entity.id
_entity.type
_entity.pdbx_description
1 polymer ?
#
loop_
_entity_poly.entity_id
_entity_poly.type
_entity_poly.pdbx_seq_one_letter_code
_entity_poly.pdbx_strand_id
1 'polypeptide(L)'
;MPALPWPYLALLSVGYCLALAYGKLAWTAAISIALLLLAGYAVRQRQIPVGRFLGHALFLVLALALALHWMPGFFNGRAIPTHRLTDDAAPFAMYLNQDKPLIGFWLLLACPWIVGRRPFGLSILATALGLTLSAILALGGAIVLGMIHWAPKWPDHAWLWIANNLLLVTVVEEALFRGYIQGSLSRRFSHLAHGDNLALLLASLLFGLVHAGAGWQWVLLSGLAGIGYGLAYRFGGLGAAIATHFGLNLLHFALFTYPMLA
;
A
#
# COMPACT_ATOMS: atom_id res chain seq x y z
N MET A 1 -1.92 11.34 25.20
CA MET A 1 -1.40 10.44 24.14
C MET A 1 -2.24 10.65 22.90
N PRO A 2 -1.68 10.71 21.68
CA PRO A 2 -2.52 10.73 20.48
C PRO A 2 -3.41 9.48 20.48
N ALA A 3 -4.69 9.63 20.11
CA ALA A 3 -5.61 8.51 20.02
C ALA A 3 -5.06 7.51 18.98
N LEU A 4 -5.03 6.22 19.33
CA LEU A 4 -4.59 5.19 18.40
C LEU A 4 -5.57 5.10 17.22
N PRO A 5 -5.07 4.83 16.01
CA PRO A 5 -5.89 4.69 14.81
C PRO A 5 -6.58 3.30 14.77
N TRP A 6 -7.44 3.05 15.76
CA TRP A 6 -8.11 1.76 15.99
C TRP A 6 -8.79 1.15 14.76
N PRO A 7 -9.50 1.91 13.89
CA PRO A 7 -10.13 1.31 12.71
C PRO A 7 -9.12 0.62 11.79
N TYR A 8 -7.97 1.26 11.53
CA TYR A 8 -6.94 0.71 10.66
C TYR A 8 -6.18 -0.45 11.33
N LEU A 9 -5.93 -0.36 12.64
CA LEU A 9 -5.35 -1.46 13.41
C LEU A 9 -6.27 -2.68 13.43
N ALA A 10 -7.58 -2.49 13.55
CA ALA A 10 -8.57 -3.57 13.47
C ALA A 10 -8.57 -4.21 12.07
N LEU A 11 -8.60 -3.42 10.99
CA LEU A 11 -8.52 -3.94 9.62
C LEU A 11 -7.24 -4.76 9.39
N LEU A 12 -6.08 -4.24 9.80
CA LEU A 12 -4.81 -4.98 9.70
C LEU A 12 -4.83 -6.26 10.55
N SER A 13 -5.43 -6.23 11.73
CA SER A 13 -5.53 -7.41 12.61
C SER A 13 -6.39 -8.50 11.98
N VAL A 14 -7.55 -8.13 11.41
CA VAL A 14 -8.40 -9.06 10.67
C VAL A 14 -7.65 -9.64 9.47
N GLY A 15 -6.96 -8.80 8.69
CA GLY A 15 -6.13 -9.25 7.58
C GLY A 15 -5.03 -10.22 8.02
N TYR A 16 -4.33 -9.89 9.11
CA TYR A 16 -3.24 -10.72 9.63
C TYR A 16 -3.75 -12.08 10.14
N CYS A 17 -4.88 -12.11 10.86
CA CYS A 17 -5.54 -13.36 11.25
C CYS A 17 -5.93 -14.20 10.02
N LEU A 18 -6.45 -13.56 8.97
CA LEU A 18 -6.76 -14.24 7.71
C LEU A 18 -5.48 -14.80 7.06
N ALA A 19 -4.38 -14.05 7.02
CA ALA A 19 -3.11 -14.52 6.47
C ALA A 19 -2.51 -15.69 7.29
N LEU A 20 -2.68 -15.68 8.62
CA LEU A 20 -2.28 -16.78 9.50
C LEU A 20 -3.11 -18.04 9.29
N ALA A 21 -4.38 -17.92 8.89
CA ALA A 21 -5.22 -19.08 8.58
C ALA A 21 -4.73 -19.87 7.34
N TYR A 22 -3.97 -19.24 6.45
CA TYR A 22 -3.49 -19.85 5.20
C TYR A 22 -1.98 -20.12 5.18
N GLY A 23 -1.19 -19.46 6.03
CA GLY A 23 0.26 -19.58 6.06
C GLY A 23 0.80 -20.07 7.40
N LYS A 24 2.12 -20.03 7.56
CA LYS A 24 2.79 -20.44 8.81
C LYS A 24 3.91 -19.46 9.17
N LEU A 25 4.07 -19.22 10.47
CA LEU A 25 5.22 -18.50 11.00
C LEU A 25 6.19 -19.50 11.65
N ALA A 26 7.45 -19.46 11.26
CA ALA A 26 8.51 -20.08 12.04
C ALA A 26 9.04 -19.14 13.12
N TRP A 27 9.73 -19.70 14.11
CA TRP A 27 10.36 -18.95 15.19
C TRP A 27 11.33 -17.86 14.68
N THR A 28 11.92 -18.04 13.50
CA THR A 28 12.83 -17.04 12.88
C THR A 28 12.12 -15.73 12.53
N ALA A 29 10.79 -15.72 12.39
CA ALA A 29 10.01 -14.47 12.21
C ALA A 29 10.13 -13.52 13.41
N ALA A 30 10.50 -14.03 14.59
CA ALA A 30 10.78 -13.23 15.77
C ALA A 30 11.92 -12.21 15.54
N ILE A 31 12.84 -12.48 14.61
CA ILE A 31 13.91 -11.54 14.23
C ILE A 31 13.30 -10.25 13.67
N SER A 32 12.37 -10.36 12.71
CA SER A 32 11.68 -9.20 12.14
C SER A 32 10.92 -8.43 13.21
N ILE A 33 10.21 -9.14 14.09
CA ILE A 33 9.43 -8.51 15.17
C ILE A 33 10.38 -7.76 16.13
N ALA A 34 11.47 -8.39 16.56
CA ALA A 34 12.45 -7.78 17.45
C ALA A 34 13.10 -6.53 16.83
N LEU A 35 13.48 -6.59 15.56
CA LEU A 35 14.08 -5.46 14.84
C LEU A 35 13.06 -4.31 14.65
N LEU A 36 11.78 -4.63 14.38
CA LEU A 36 10.71 -3.64 14.30
C LEU A 36 10.45 -2.98 15.67
N LEU A 37 10.46 -3.75 16.76
CA LEU A 37 10.32 -3.20 18.12
C LEU A 37 11.51 -2.30 18.46
N LEU A 38 12.74 -2.70 18.12
CA LEU A 38 13.94 -1.89 18.29
C LEU A 38 13.86 -0.58 17.49
N ALA A 39 13.45 -0.66 16.21
CA ALA A 39 13.23 0.52 15.37
C ALA A 39 12.16 1.45 15.97
N GLY A 40 11.06 0.87 16.47
CA GLY A 40 9.97 1.63 17.10
C GLY A 40 10.40 2.33 18.39
N TYR A 41 11.20 1.65 19.21
CA TYR A 41 11.83 2.23 20.41
C TYR A 41 12.77 3.38 20.04
N ALA A 42 13.67 3.17 19.07
CA ALA A 42 14.65 4.15 18.62
C ALA A 42 13.97 5.41 18.06
N VAL A 43 12.90 5.27 17.25
CA VAL A 43 12.16 6.40 16.67
C VAL A 43 11.45 7.26 17.73
N ARG A 44 11.08 6.67 18.87
CA ARG A 44 10.44 7.39 19.98
C ARG A 44 11.42 8.20 20.84
N GLN A 45 12.73 8.04 20.65
CA GLN A 45 13.74 8.80 21.37
C GLN A 45 13.69 10.28 20.97
N ARG A 46 13.41 11.17 21.93
CA ARG A 46 13.35 12.62 21.69
C ARG A 46 14.68 13.33 21.93
N GLN A 47 15.49 12.81 22.84
CA GLN A 47 16.75 13.43 23.28
C GLN A 47 17.96 13.00 22.45
N ILE A 48 17.84 11.95 21.64
CA ILE A 48 18.94 11.38 20.85
C ILE A 48 18.55 11.42 19.36
N PRO A 49 18.80 12.54 18.65
CA PRO A 49 18.40 12.72 17.25
C PRO A 49 18.97 11.65 16.32
N VAL A 50 20.22 11.24 16.57
CA VAL A 50 20.90 10.17 15.82
C VAL A 50 20.18 8.84 15.99
N GLY A 51 19.78 8.49 17.22
CA GLY A 51 19.02 7.26 17.49
C GLY A 51 17.67 7.25 16.77
N ARG A 52 16.97 8.38 16.76
CA ARG A 52 15.72 8.54 16.01
C ARG A 52 15.91 8.36 14.50
N PHE A 53 16.96 8.96 13.93
CA PHE A 53 17.31 8.81 12.52
C PHE A 53 17.62 7.34 12.18
N LEU A 54 18.48 6.69 12.97
CA LEU A 54 18.82 5.28 12.79
C LEU A 54 17.60 4.36 12.92
N GLY A 55 16.66 4.67 13.81
CA GLY A 55 15.40 3.94 13.92
C GLY A 55 14.54 4.02 12.65
N HIS A 56 14.41 5.21 12.06
CA HIS A 56 13.71 5.38 10.79
C HIS A 56 14.44 4.69 9.62
N ALA A 57 15.77 4.76 9.59
CA ALA A 57 16.59 4.07 8.59
C ALA A 57 16.44 2.54 8.68
N LEU A 58 16.52 1.98 9.90
CA LEU A 58 16.29 0.57 10.17
C LEU A 58 14.88 0.15 9.73
N PHE A 59 13.85 0.94 10.07
CA PHE A 59 12.49 0.66 9.63
C PHE A 59 12.36 0.65 8.09
N LEU A 60 12.95 1.60 7.38
CA LEU A 60 12.89 1.64 5.91
C LEU A 60 13.52 0.40 5.27
N VAL A 61 14.68 -0.04 5.79
CA VAL A 61 15.33 -1.28 5.33
C VAL A 61 14.46 -2.50 5.61
N LEU A 62 13.89 -2.60 6.82
CA LEU A 62 12.99 -3.69 7.19
C LEU A 62 11.71 -3.69 6.36
N ALA A 63 11.12 -2.52 6.10
CA ALA A 63 9.91 -2.39 5.30
C ALA A 63 10.15 -2.89 3.87
N LEU A 64 11.31 -2.55 3.28
CA LEU A 64 11.70 -3.08 1.98
C LEU A 64 11.92 -4.60 2.03
N ALA A 65 12.67 -5.10 3.02
CA ALA A 65 12.95 -6.53 3.16
C ALA A 65 11.67 -7.35 3.38
N LEU A 66 10.72 -6.86 4.18
CA LEU A 66 9.41 -7.48 4.40
C LEU A 66 8.54 -7.41 3.13
N ALA A 67 8.53 -6.28 2.42
CA ALA A 67 7.77 -6.13 1.18
C ALA A 67 8.27 -7.04 0.05
N LEU A 68 9.58 -7.31 0.01
CA LEU A 68 10.24 -8.20 -0.93
C LEU A 68 10.32 -9.66 -0.45
N HIS A 69 9.71 -10.00 0.69
CA HIS A 69 9.72 -11.35 1.26
C HIS A 69 11.12 -11.90 1.58
N TRP A 70 12.09 -11.02 1.87
CA TRP A 70 13.48 -11.40 2.17
C TRP A 70 13.70 -11.82 3.63
N MET A 71 12.78 -11.47 4.53
CA MET A 71 12.91 -11.84 5.93
C MET A 71 12.53 -13.30 6.18
N PRO A 72 13.28 -14.03 7.03
CA PRO A 72 13.03 -15.45 7.26
C PRO A 72 11.80 -15.71 8.13
N GLY A 73 11.22 -16.88 7.97
CA GLY A 73 10.16 -17.41 8.85
C GLY A 73 8.74 -17.04 8.46
N PHE A 74 8.53 -16.35 7.34
CA PHE A 74 7.20 -16.10 6.77
C PHE A 74 6.93 -17.11 5.65
N PHE A 75 6.04 -18.07 5.92
CA PHE A 75 5.56 -19.00 4.89
C PHE A 75 4.18 -18.56 4.44
N ASN A 76 4.17 -17.65 3.45
CA ASN A 76 2.96 -17.02 2.92
C ASN A 76 2.08 -18.05 2.19
N GLY A 77 0.82 -18.17 2.61
CA GLY A 77 -0.12 -19.14 2.06
C GLY A 77 -0.68 -18.72 0.71
N ARG A 78 -0.70 -19.63 -0.27
CA ARG A 78 -1.38 -19.41 -1.55
C ARG A 78 -2.89 -19.58 -1.37
N ALA A 79 -3.64 -18.50 -1.49
CA ALA A 79 -5.08 -18.46 -1.30
C ALA A 79 -5.85 -18.67 -2.61
N ILE A 80 -5.33 -18.15 -3.73
CA ILE A 80 -5.89 -18.39 -5.06
C ILE A 80 -4.83 -19.14 -5.88
N PRO A 81 -5.13 -20.36 -6.36
CA PRO A 81 -4.20 -21.12 -7.19
C PRO A 81 -3.98 -20.44 -8.54
N THR A 82 -2.87 -20.74 -9.18
CA THR A 82 -2.51 -20.17 -10.48
C THR A 82 -3.51 -20.57 -11.55
N HIS A 83 -4.23 -19.60 -12.12
CA HIS A 83 -5.11 -19.81 -13.27
C HIS A 83 -5.34 -18.49 -14.02
N ARG A 84 -5.87 -18.57 -15.23
CA ARG A 84 -6.27 -17.37 -16.00
C ARG A 84 -7.69 -16.97 -15.60
N LEU A 85 -7.92 -15.67 -15.39
CA LEU A 85 -9.25 -15.14 -15.08
C LEU A 85 -10.08 -14.86 -16.33
N THR A 86 -9.42 -14.66 -17.47
CA THR A 86 -10.00 -14.55 -18.82
C THR A 86 -9.05 -15.24 -19.79
N ASP A 87 -9.54 -15.64 -20.97
CA ASP A 87 -8.77 -16.47 -21.92
C ASP A 87 -7.45 -15.81 -22.38
N ASP A 88 -7.48 -14.48 -22.53
CA ASP A 88 -6.39 -13.61 -22.98
C ASP A 88 -5.47 -13.13 -21.85
N ALA A 89 -5.80 -13.42 -20.58
CA ALA A 89 -5.02 -12.96 -19.43
C ALA A 89 -3.76 -13.80 -19.17
N ALA A 90 -2.72 -13.13 -18.70
CA ALA A 90 -1.61 -13.79 -18.02
C ALA A 90 -2.12 -14.56 -16.78
N PRO A 91 -1.51 -15.70 -16.41
CA PRO A 91 -1.91 -16.45 -15.22
C PRO A 91 -1.78 -15.62 -13.94
N PHE A 92 -2.82 -15.64 -13.10
CA PHE A 92 -2.86 -14.97 -11.81
C PHE A 92 -2.78 -15.99 -10.67
N ALA A 93 -2.02 -15.67 -9.63
CA ALA A 93 -2.05 -16.36 -8.34
C ALA A 93 -2.03 -15.33 -7.22
N MET A 94 -2.66 -15.66 -6.09
CA MET A 94 -2.70 -14.77 -4.92
C MET A 94 -2.19 -15.46 -3.68
N TYR A 95 -1.30 -14.77 -2.97
CA TYR A 95 -0.77 -15.17 -1.67
C TYR A 95 -1.29 -14.21 -0.59
N LEU A 96 -1.62 -14.73 0.58
CA LEU A 96 -1.87 -13.93 1.78
C LEU A 96 -0.55 -13.74 2.50
N ASN A 97 0.06 -12.59 2.25
CA ASN A 97 1.39 -12.27 2.74
C ASN A 97 1.35 -11.78 4.19
N GLN A 98 2.00 -12.53 5.08
CA GLN A 98 2.03 -12.28 6.53
C GLN A 98 3.06 -11.21 6.92
N ASP A 99 4.14 -11.07 6.18
CA ASP A 99 5.19 -10.08 6.44
C ASP A 99 4.75 -8.63 6.22
N LYS A 100 4.07 -8.35 5.09
CA LYS A 100 3.67 -6.98 4.71
C LYS A 100 2.87 -6.24 5.80
N PRO A 101 1.86 -6.85 6.44
CA PRO A 101 1.10 -6.18 7.50
C PRO A 101 1.93 -5.66 8.68
N LEU A 102 3.09 -6.27 8.96
CA LEU A 102 3.97 -5.80 10.04
C LEU A 102 4.47 -4.37 9.79
N ILE A 103 4.62 -3.98 8.52
CA ILE A 103 4.93 -2.59 8.12
C ILE A 103 3.79 -1.67 8.55
N GLY A 104 2.55 -2.04 8.24
CA GLY A 104 1.35 -1.29 8.60
C GLY A 104 1.18 -1.15 10.13
N PHE A 105 1.35 -2.23 10.88
CA PHE A 105 1.31 -2.20 12.34
C PHE A 105 2.36 -1.25 12.92
N TRP A 106 3.61 -1.36 12.45
CA TRP A 106 4.67 -0.49 12.91
C TRP A 106 4.36 0.98 12.63
N LEU A 107 3.89 1.30 11.42
CA LEU A 107 3.55 2.67 11.03
C LEU A 107 2.44 3.26 11.88
N LEU A 108 1.35 2.52 12.10
CA LEU A 108 0.22 3.00 12.90
C LEU A 108 0.54 3.16 14.39
N LEU A 109 1.45 2.34 14.93
CA LEU A 109 1.85 2.37 16.34
C LEU A 109 3.01 3.34 16.62
N ALA A 110 4.00 3.41 15.73
CA ALA A 110 5.18 4.27 15.90
C ALA A 110 4.96 5.68 15.33
N CYS A 111 4.13 5.80 14.28
CA CYS A 111 3.85 7.05 13.58
C CYS A 111 2.34 7.33 13.49
N PRO A 112 1.60 7.45 14.62
CA PRO A 112 0.14 7.66 14.59
C PRO A 112 -0.28 8.96 13.87
N TRP A 113 0.65 9.90 13.69
CA TRP A 113 0.46 11.15 12.94
C TRP A 113 0.15 10.94 11.45
N ILE A 114 0.38 9.74 10.89
CA ILE A 114 0.04 9.43 9.48
C ILE A 114 -1.48 9.43 9.23
N VAL A 115 -2.28 9.30 10.29
CA VAL A 115 -3.74 9.28 10.21
C VAL A 115 -4.27 10.69 10.47
N GLY A 116 -4.28 11.51 9.42
CA GLY A 116 -4.90 12.83 9.43
C GLY A 116 -6.43 12.72 9.37
N ARG A 117 -7.14 13.40 10.29
CA ARG A 117 -8.60 13.51 10.23
C ARG A 117 -8.99 14.61 9.24
N ARG A 118 -9.93 14.29 8.34
CA ARG A 118 -10.55 15.24 7.42
C ARG A 118 -12.07 15.15 7.55
N PRO A 119 -12.81 16.23 7.23
CA PRO A 119 -14.27 16.17 7.13
C PRO A 119 -14.70 15.05 6.18
N PHE A 120 -15.77 14.34 6.53
CA PHE A 120 -16.24 13.20 5.77
C PHE A 120 -16.61 13.56 4.32
N GLY A 121 -17.30 14.68 4.11
CA GLY A 121 -17.66 15.17 2.77
C GLY A 121 -16.44 15.47 1.88
N LEU A 122 -15.39 16.11 2.45
CA LEU A 122 -14.14 16.33 1.72
C LEU A 122 -13.42 15.02 1.40
N SER A 123 -13.50 14.04 2.30
CA SER A 123 -12.90 12.73 2.09
C SER A 123 -13.59 11.96 0.96
N ILE A 124 -14.92 12.02 0.87
CA ILE A 124 -15.68 11.43 -0.25
C ILE A 124 -15.30 12.12 -1.56
N LEU A 125 -15.33 13.46 -1.60
CA LEU A 125 -15.01 14.20 -2.82
C LEU A 125 -13.57 13.93 -3.28
N ALA A 126 -12.61 13.96 -2.36
CA ALA A 126 -11.22 13.66 -2.65
C ALA A 126 -11.04 12.21 -3.14
N THR A 127 -11.78 11.26 -2.56
CA THR A 127 -11.76 9.85 -3.01
C THR A 127 -12.28 9.73 -4.44
N ALA A 128 -13.43 10.33 -4.74
CA ALA A 128 -14.05 10.28 -6.05
C ALA A 128 -13.16 10.92 -7.13
N LEU A 129 -12.64 12.13 -6.87
CA LEU A 129 -11.75 12.81 -7.81
C LEU A 129 -10.42 12.07 -7.99
N GLY A 130 -9.83 11.57 -6.88
CA GLY A 130 -8.62 10.77 -6.92
C GLY A 130 -8.80 9.46 -7.69
N LEU A 131 -9.95 8.80 -7.53
CA LEU A 131 -10.28 7.56 -8.23
C LEU A 131 -10.49 7.81 -9.72
N THR A 132 -11.26 8.82 -10.08
CA THR A 132 -11.46 9.21 -11.48
C THR A 132 -10.14 9.53 -12.16
N LEU A 133 -9.28 10.34 -11.51
CA LEU A 133 -7.97 10.66 -12.05
C LEU A 133 -7.09 9.41 -12.21
N SER A 134 -7.03 8.55 -11.19
CA SER A 134 -6.23 7.33 -11.24
C SER A 134 -6.72 6.35 -12.30
N ALA A 135 -8.05 6.22 -12.46
CA ALA A 135 -8.66 5.36 -13.47
C ALA A 135 -8.36 5.86 -14.89
N ILE A 136 -8.49 7.16 -15.14
CA ILE A 136 -8.16 7.75 -16.45
C ILE A 136 -6.68 7.55 -16.76
N LEU A 137 -5.79 7.87 -15.82
CA LEU A 137 -4.34 7.82 -16.09
C LEU A 137 -3.82 6.38 -16.18
N ALA A 138 -4.17 5.51 -15.23
CA ALA A 138 -3.60 4.18 -15.13
C ALA A 138 -4.36 3.14 -15.97
N LEU A 139 -5.69 3.06 -15.87
CA LEU A 139 -6.46 2.10 -16.68
C LEU A 139 -6.57 2.58 -18.12
N GLY A 140 -6.83 3.87 -18.34
CA GLY A 140 -6.78 4.45 -19.68
C GLY A 140 -5.40 4.32 -20.33
N GLY A 141 -4.32 4.60 -19.57
CA GLY A 141 -2.95 4.38 -20.03
C GLY A 141 -2.66 2.91 -20.35
N ALA A 142 -3.11 1.98 -19.52
CA ALA A 142 -2.93 0.54 -19.74
C ALA A 142 -3.65 0.05 -21.02
N ILE A 143 -4.84 0.58 -21.33
CA ILE A 143 -5.54 0.28 -22.59
C ILE A 143 -4.74 0.80 -23.79
N VAL A 144 -4.28 2.06 -23.74
CA VAL A 144 -3.50 2.67 -24.83
C VAL A 144 -2.18 1.92 -25.06
N LEU A 145 -1.56 1.41 -23.99
CA LEU A 145 -0.34 0.59 -24.05
C LEU A 145 -0.60 -0.87 -24.44
N GLY A 146 -1.86 -1.27 -24.64
CA GLY A 146 -2.22 -2.65 -25.00
C GLY A 146 -1.93 -3.67 -23.90
N MET A 147 -1.99 -3.26 -22.62
CA MET A 147 -1.75 -4.16 -21.48
C MET A 147 -3.03 -4.82 -20.96
N ILE A 148 -4.17 -4.16 -21.11
CA ILE A 148 -5.48 -4.65 -20.63
C ILE A 148 -6.55 -4.31 -21.66
N HIS A 149 -7.60 -5.12 -21.71
CA HIS A 149 -8.83 -4.83 -22.44
C HIS A 149 -10.03 -4.84 -21.48
N TRP A 150 -11.16 -4.30 -21.95
CA TRP A 150 -12.43 -4.42 -21.24
C TRP A 150 -12.86 -5.89 -21.19
N ALA A 151 -12.94 -6.45 -19.98
CA ALA A 151 -13.32 -7.84 -19.74
C ALA A 151 -14.01 -7.98 -18.37
N PRO A 152 -15.30 -7.56 -18.27
CA PRO A 152 -16.06 -7.64 -17.03
C PRO A 152 -16.19 -9.07 -16.52
N LYS A 153 -15.90 -9.26 -15.24
CA LYS A 153 -15.96 -10.55 -14.57
C LYS A 153 -16.13 -10.41 -13.07
N TRP A 154 -16.66 -11.47 -12.47
CA TRP A 154 -16.70 -11.62 -11.01
C TRP A 154 -16.35 -13.06 -10.65
N PRO A 155 -15.07 -13.39 -10.44
CA PRO A 155 -14.64 -14.75 -10.13
C PRO A 155 -15.16 -15.22 -8.76
N ASP A 156 -15.29 -16.53 -8.57
CA ASP A 156 -15.78 -17.12 -7.29
C ASP A 156 -14.96 -16.67 -6.07
N HIS A 157 -13.65 -16.46 -6.27
CA HIS A 157 -12.73 -16.00 -5.24
C HIS A 157 -12.66 -14.47 -5.09
N ALA A 158 -13.55 -13.71 -5.73
CA ALA A 158 -13.54 -12.24 -5.71
C ALA A 158 -13.59 -11.67 -4.29
N TRP A 159 -14.39 -12.26 -3.39
CA TRP A 159 -14.48 -11.80 -2.00
C TRP A 159 -13.17 -12.00 -1.22
N LEU A 160 -12.47 -13.12 -1.46
CA LEU A 160 -11.17 -13.37 -0.87
C LEU A 160 -10.11 -12.41 -1.44
N TRP A 161 -10.18 -12.12 -2.75
CA TRP A 161 -9.33 -11.12 -3.39
C TRP A 161 -9.57 -9.72 -2.81
N ILE A 162 -10.84 -9.32 -2.61
CA ILE A 162 -11.23 -8.04 -1.99
C ILE A 162 -10.64 -7.94 -0.58
N ALA A 163 -10.82 -8.97 0.24
CA ALA A 163 -10.30 -9.00 1.60
C ALA A 163 -8.76 -8.89 1.62
N ASN A 164 -8.06 -9.62 0.76
CA ASN A 164 -6.61 -9.51 0.63
C ASN A 164 -6.18 -8.10 0.18
N ASN A 165 -6.79 -7.58 -0.90
CA ASN A 165 -6.39 -6.30 -1.47
C ASN A 165 -6.65 -5.14 -0.48
N LEU A 166 -7.80 -5.14 0.19
CA LEU A 166 -8.10 -4.10 1.18
C LEU A 166 -7.20 -4.22 2.41
N LEU A 167 -7.19 -5.39 3.05
CA LEU A 167 -6.62 -5.55 4.40
C LEU A 167 -5.10 -5.72 4.39
N LEU A 168 -4.52 -6.31 3.35
CA LEU A 168 -3.11 -6.71 3.31
C LEU A 168 -2.28 -5.92 2.29
N VAL A 169 -2.93 -5.30 1.29
CA VAL A 169 -2.25 -4.51 0.25
C VAL A 169 -2.46 -3.02 0.49
N THR A 170 -3.66 -2.51 0.22
CA THR A 170 -3.90 -1.06 0.11
C THR A 170 -3.79 -0.34 1.45
N VAL A 171 -4.24 -0.93 2.57
CA VAL A 171 -4.03 -0.32 3.90
C VAL A 171 -2.53 -0.17 4.21
N VAL A 172 -1.72 -1.19 3.91
CA VAL A 172 -0.28 -1.19 4.19
C VAL A 172 0.45 -0.21 3.27
N GLU A 173 0.17 -0.28 1.97
CA GLU A 173 0.82 0.55 0.96
C GLU A 173 0.48 2.02 1.15
N GLU A 174 -0.79 2.38 1.33
CA GLU A 174 -1.15 3.80 1.50
C GLU A 174 -0.66 4.35 2.85
N ALA A 175 -0.58 3.52 3.91
CA ALA A 175 0.06 3.92 5.16
C ALA A 175 1.55 4.24 4.95
N LEU A 176 2.27 3.43 4.16
CA LEU A 176 3.67 3.63 3.86
C LEU A 176 3.90 4.82 2.91
N PHE A 177 3.30 4.80 1.73
CA PHE A 177 3.59 5.79 0.69
C PHE A 177 2.94 7.15 0.94
N ARG A 178 1.69 7.20 1.41
CA ARG A 178 0.99 8.47 1.66
C ARG A 178 1.17 8.95 3.07
N GLY A 179 0.82 8.08 4.01
CA GLY A 179 0.92 8.37 5.43
C GLY A 179 2.35 8.76 5.79
N TYR A 180 3.28 7.82 5.63
CA TYR A 180 4.64 7.95 6.11
C TYR A 180 5.55 8.76 5.16
N ILE A 181 5.67 8.37 3.89
CA ILE A 181 6.62 9.00 2.95
C ILE A 181 6.13 10.38 2.51
N GLN A 182 4.98 10.48 1.84
CA GLN A 182 4.43 11.76 1.39
C GLN A 182 4.22 12.70 2.59
N GLY A 183 3.62 12.22 3.69
CA GLY A 183 3.41 13.03 4.89
C GLY A 183 4.70 13.55 5.54
N SER A 184 5.78 12.75 5.57
CA SER A 184 7.08 13.21 6.08
C SER A 184 7.74 14.21 5.15
N LEU A 185 7.72 13.96 3.84
CA LEU A 185 8.28 14.87 2.84
C LEU A 185 7.54 16.21 2.85
N SER A 186 6.21 16.20 2.93
CA SER A 186 5.39 17.42 3.06
C SER A 186 5.82 18.27 4.26
N ARG A 187 6.04 17.65 5.43
CA ARG A 187 6.54 18.40 6.60
C ARG A 187 7.99 18.87 6.43
N ARG A 188 8.85 18.09 5.77
CA ARG A 188 10.24 18.46 5.54
C ARG A 188 10.35 19.64 4.57
N PHE A 189 9.48 19.68 3.57
CA PHE A 189 9.45 20.69 2.52
C PHE A 189 8.45 21.82 2.78
N SER A 190 7.90 21.94 3.98
CA SER A 190 6.90 22.99 4.32
C SER A 190 7.41 24.43 4.14
N HIS A 191 8.73 24.62 4.09
CA HIS A 191 9.37 25.91 3.85
C HIS A 191 9.50 26.27 2.36
N LEU A 192 9.23 25.33 1.44
CA LEU A 192 9.30 25.53 0.00
C LEU A 192 7.91 25.89 -0.54
N ALA A 193 7.81 26.85 -1.46
CA ALA A 193 6.54 27.30 -2.05
C ALA A 193 5.69 26.17 -2.68
N HIS A 194 6.34 25.12 -3.20
CA HIS A 194 5.69 23.95 -3.82
C HIS A 194 6.06 22.64 -3.12
N GLY A 195 6.45 22.69 -1.83
CA GLY A 195 6.93 21.54 -1.09
C GLY A 195 5.97 20.35 -1.05
N ASP A 196 4.67 20.61 -0.91
CA ASP A 196 3.66 19.56 -0.91
C ASP A 196 3.53 18.86 -2.27
N ASN A 197 3.66 19.61 -3.37
CA ASN A 197 3.64 19.04 -4.72
C ASN A 197 4.86 18.17 -4.95
N LEU A 198 6.04 18.65 -4.53
CA LEU A 198 7.26 17.85 -4.59
C LEU A 198 7.14 16.56 -3.77
N ALA A 199 6.61 16.63 -2.55
CA ALA A 199 6.39 15.47 -1.69
C ALA A 199 5.46 14.43 -2.35
N LEU A 200 4.37 14.89 -2.97
CA LEU A 200 3.42 14.03 -3.68
C LEU A 200 4.08 13.36 -4.89
N LEU A 201 4.79 14.12 -5.73
CA LEU A 201 5.43 13.59 -6.92
C LEU A 201 6.53 12.58 -6.56
N LEU A 202 7.35 12.86 -5.55
CA LEU A 202 8.38 11.92 -5.09
C LEU A 202 7.79 10.63 -4.51
N ALA A 203 6.73 10.73 -3.71
CA ALA A 203 6.05 9.55 -3.17
C ALA A 203 5.37 8.72 -4.29
N SER A 204 4.83 9.37 -5.32
CA SER A 204 4.23 8.71 -6.47
C SER A 204 5.29 8.04 -7.35
N LEU A 205 6.42 8.70 -7.59
CA LEU A 205 7.56 8.13 -8.30
C LEU A 205 8.10 6.88 -7.57
N LEU A 206 8.30 6.97 -6.26
CA LEU A 206 8.78 5.82 -5.48
C LEU A 206 7.76 4.66 -5.50
N PHE A 207 6.46 4.97 -5.44
CA PHE A 207 5.41 3.97 -5.60
C PHE A 207 5.46 3.30 -6.99
N GLY A 208 5.74 4.05 -8.06
CA GLY A 208 6.00 3.46 -9.38
C GLY A 208 7.25 2.56 -9.37
N LEU A 209 8.36 3.05 -8.83
CA LEU A 209 9.65 2.33 -8.85
C LEU A 209 9.63 0.98 -8.15
N VAL A 210 8.83 0.80 -7.10
CA VAL A 210 8.71 -0.53 -6.45
C VAL A 210 8.03 -1.57 -7.35
N HIS A 211 7.39 -1.15 -8.45
CA HIS A 211 6.82 -2.04 -9.46
C HIS A 211 7.80 -2.37 -10.60
N ALA A 212 9.07 -1.94 -10.53
CA ALA A 212 10.06 -2.19 -11.58
C ALA A 212 10.23 -3.68 -11.93
N GLY A 213 10.06 -4.58 -10.95
CA GLY A 213 10.10 -6.02 -11.17
C GLY A 213 9.02 -6.56 -12.11
N ALA A 214 7.94 -5.80 -12.35
CA ALA A 214 6.88 -6.15 -13.30
C ALA A 214 7.08 -5.55 -14.70
N GLY A 215 8.04 -4.63 -14.88
CA GLY A 215 8.33 -3.95 -16.15
C GLY A 215 8.10 -2.44 -16.11
N TRP A 216 8.63 -1.73 -17.12
CA TRP A 216 8.61 -0.26 -17.14
C TRP A 216 7.18 0.32 -17.27
N GLN A 217 6.28 -0.38 -17.97
CA GLN A 217 4.89 0.06 -18.09
C GLN A 217 4.21 0.11 -16.71
N TRP A 218 4.46 -0.88 -15.85
CA TRP A 218 3.96 -0.89 -14.48
C TRP A 218 4.55 0.24 -13.64
N VAL A 219 5.83 0.55 -13.82
CA VAL A 219 6.46 1.71 -13.15
C VAL A 219 5.73 3.01 -13.52
N LEU A 220 5.48 3.21 -14.82
CA LEU A 220 4.77 4.38 -15.33
C LEU A 220 3.34 4.45 -14.79
N LEU A 221 2.55 3.40 -15.00
CA LEU A 221 1.13 3.38 -14.68
C LEU A 221 0.87 3.43 -13.16
N SER A 222 1.64 2.69 -12.36
CA SER A 222 1.57 2.79 -10.90
C SER A 222 2.00 4.17 -10.41
N GLY A 223 3.03 4.77 -11.01
CA GLY A 223 3.45 6.13 -10.70
C GLY A 223 2.35 7.16 -10.97
N LEU A 224 1.67 7.05 -12.12
CA LEU A 224 0.54 7.90 -12.49
C LEU A 224 -0.68 7.69 -11.57
N ALA A 225 -1.03 6.44 -11.24
CA ALA A 225 -2.07 6.15 -10.23
C ALA A 225 -1.73 6.77 -8.87
N GLY A 226 -0.45 6.70 -8.48
CA GLY A 226 0.05 7.25 -7.23
C GLY A 226 -0.20 8.75 -7.06
N ILE A 227 -0.27 9.50 -8.16
CA ILE A 227 -0.62 10.94 -8.13
C ILE A 227 -2.05 11.12 -7.61
N GLY A 228 -3.01 10.36 -8.14
CA GLY A 228 -4.40 10.41 -7.69
C GLY A 228 -4.55 9.97 -6.24
N TYR A 229 -3.82 8.95 -5.82
CA TYR A 229 -3.82 8.50 -4.42
C TYR A 229 -3.22 9.56 -3.49
N GLY A 230 -2.15 10.23 -3.93
CA GLY A 230 -1.51 11.32 -3.21
C GLY A 230 -2.38 12.57 -3.06
N LEU A 231 -3.19 12.88 -4.07
CA LEU A 231 -4.19 13.96 -3.99
C LEU A 231 -5.33 13.57 -3.05
N ALA A 232 -5.85 12.34 -3.15
CA ALA A 232 -6.85 11.82 -2.24
C ALA A 232 -6.37 11.88 -0.78
N TYR A 233 -5.11 11.50 -0.52
CA TYR A 233 -4.50 11.64 0.80
C TYR A 233 -4.43 13.09 1.28
N ARG A 234 -3.95 14.01 0.43
CA ARG A 234 -3.75 15.41 0.78
C ARG A 234 -5.05 16.07 1.25
N PHE A 235 -6.13 15.85 0.51
CA PHE A 235 -7.41 16.52 0.74
C PHE A 235 -8.39 15.70 1.59
N GLY A 236 -8.32 14.37 1.56
CA GLY A 236 -9.24 13.45 2.24
C GLY A 236 -8.61 12.57 3.33
N GLY A 237 -7.29 12.64 3.54
CA GLY A 237 -6.59 11.85 4.55
C GLY A 237 -6.36 10.39 4.15
N LEU A 238 -5.84 9.58 5.08
CA LEU A 238 -5.42 8.20 4.79
C LEU A 238 -6.57 7.31 4.30
N GLY A 239 -7.76 7.46 4.86
CA GLY A 239 -8.93 6.69 4.43
C GLY A 239 -9.32 6.94 2.96
N ALA A 240 -9.22 8.19 2.50
CA ALA A 240 -9.51 8.53 1.11
C ALA A 240 -8.48 7.89 0.15
N ALA A 241 -7.19 7.91 0.52
CA ALA A 241 -6.16 7.27 -0.28
C ALA A 241 -6.35 5.75 -0.39
N ILE A 242 -6.66 5.09 0.73
CA ILE A 242 -6.97 3.65 0.77
C ILE A 242 -8.17 3.34 -0.13
N ALA A 243 -9.27 4.11 0.00
CA ALA A 243 -10.47 3.91 -0.80
C ALA A 243 -10.23 4.15 -2.30
N THR A 244 -9.44 5.17 -2.65
CA THR A 244 -9.05 5.44 -4.04
C THR A 244 -8.22 4.31 -4.62
N HIS A 245 -7.18 3.85 -3.93
CA HIS A 245 -6.31 2.78 -4.41
C HIS A 245 -7.08 1.45 -4.51
N PHE A 246 -7.80 1.07 -3.45
CA PHE A 246 -8.67 -0.11 -3.47
C PHE A 246 -9.70 -0.04 -4.60
N GLY A 247 -10.33 1.12 -4.80
CA GLY A 247 -11.28 1.35 -5.88
C GLY A 247 -10.65 1.13 -7.26
N LEU A 248 -9.44 1.65 -7.51
CA LEU A 248 -8.74 1.43 -8.78
C LEU A 248 -8.46 -0.06 -9.00
N ASN A 249 -7.94 -0.73 -7.98
CA ASN A 249 -7.64 -2.16 -8.06
C ASN A 249 -8.90 -2.98 -8.33
N LEU A 250 -10.02 -2.63 -7.67
CA LEU A 250 -11.30 -3.30 -7.86
C LEU A 250 -11.86 -3.07 -9.27
N LEU A 251 -11.78 -1.84 -9.80
CA LEU A 251 -12.15 -1.54 -11.18
C LEU A 251 -11.33 -2.37 -12.17
N HIS A 252 -10.00 -2.42 -11.99
CA HIS A 252 -9.13 -3.25 -12.81
C HIS A 252 -9.53 -4.73 -12.73
N PHE A 253 -9.63 -5.29 -11.52
CA PHE A 253 -9.94 -6.69 -11.30
C PHE A 253 -11.31 -7.09 -11.86
N ALA A 254 -12.34 -6.27 -11.65
CA ALA A 254 -13.71 -6.60 -12.02
C ALA A 254 -14.06 -6.27 -13.47
N LEU A 255 -13.44 -5.24 -14.09
CA LEU A 255 -13.88 -4.72 -15.38
C LEU A 255 -12.89 -4.93 -16.52
N PHE A 256 -11.63 -5.24 -16.24
CA PHE A 256 -10.58 -5.34 -17.27
C PHE A 256 -9.80 -6.65 -17.16
N THR A 257 -9.12 -7.06 -18.22
CA THR A 257 -8.18 -8.21 -18.21
C THR A 257 -7.23 -8.08 -17.02
N TYR A 258 -7.08 -9.14 -16.21
CA TYR A 258 -6.31 -9.08 -14.97
C TYR A 258 -5.41 -10.33 -14.84
N PRO A 259 -4.12 -10.18 -14.50
CA PRO A 259 -3.45 -8.92 -14.12
C PRO A 259 -3.03 -8.08 -15.32
N MET A 260 -2.91 -8.70 -16.50
CA MET A 260 -2.63 -8.09 -17.80
C MET A 260 -2.85 -9.14 -18.91
N LEU A 261 -2.79 -8.72 -20.17
CA LEU A 261 -2.75 -9.60 -21.34
C LEU A 261 -1.48 -10.47 -21.33
N ALA A 262 -1.59 -11.69 -21.87
CA ALA A 262 -0.51 -12.68 -21.97
C ALA A 262 0.46 -12.43 -23.13
#